data_AF-A0A557ZS74-F1
#
_entry.id   AF-A0A557ZS74-F1
#
_cell.length_a   1.000
_cell.length_b   1.000
_cell.length_c   1.000
_cell.angle_alpha   90.00
_cell.angle_beta   90.00
_cell.angle_gamma   90.00
#
_symmetry.space_group_name_H-M   'P 1'
#
loop_
_entity.id
_entity.type
_entity.pdbx_description
1 polymer ?
#
loop_
_entity_poly.entity_id
_entity_poly.type
_entity_poly.pdbx_seq_one_letter_code
_entity_poly.pdbx_strand_id
1 'polypeptide(L)'
;MEHDSPTLLIRSGGDEPGENEWLAPLKCQPRRTSPATWAVVAQTLATLAVIFLASQLFVHQLGAIGPMLGLSGAVTALLLSPIATELPEIMNAIIWVRQGKTSLALANISGAMMIQTTVPSRLGLLFTPWRFDNALLWAGIVTMIAIAYLLATPRA
;
A
#
# COMPACT_ATOMS: atom_id res chain seq x y z
N MET A 1 -39.41 46.24 -3.22
CA MET A 1 -38.59 45.68 -2.13
C MET A 1 -38.29 44.25 -2.56
N GLU A 2 -37.40 44.11 -3.53
CA GLU A 2 -37.05 42.83 -4.17
C GLU A 2 -35.66 42.47 -3.64
N HIS A 3 -35.60 41.37 -2.88
CA HIS A 3 -34.41 40.95 -2.15
C HIS A 3 -33.52 40.12 -3.08
N ASP A 4 -32.55 40.77 -3.72
CA ASP A 4 -31.55 40.12 -4.56
C ASP A 4 -30.66 39.22 -3.69
N SER A 5 -30.95 37.92 -3.70
CA SER A 5 -30.16 36.91 -3.02
C SER A 5 -29.11 36.40 -4.00
N PRO A 6 -27.80 36.53 -3.71
CA PRO A 6 -26.78 35.96 -4.57
C PRO A 6 -26.90 34.44 -4.49
N THR A 7 -27.34 33.84 -5.59
CA THR A 7 -27.31 32.39 -5.79
C THR A 7 -25.84 31.98 -5.77
N LEU A 8 -25.40 31.47 -4.63
CA LEU A 8 -24.11 30.81 -4.45
C LEU A 8 -24.13 29.58 -5.36
N LEU A 9 -23.64 29.74 -6.59
CA LEU A 9 -23.30 28.65 -7.48
C LEU A 9 -22.20 27.83 -6.79
N ILE A 10 -22.61 26.81 -6.03
CA ILE A 10 -21.76 25.65 -5.79
C ILE A 10 -21.51 25.07 -7.17
N ARG A 11 -20.36 25.43 -7.73
CA ARG A 11 -19.79 24.80 -8.93
C ARG A 11 -19.39 23.37 -8.53
N SER A 12 -20.38 22.50 -8.42
CA SER A 12 -20.20 21.06 -8.54
C SER A 12 -20.05 20.77 -10.03
N GLY A 13 -18.85 20.96 -10.55
CA GLY A 13 -18.50 20.74 -11.94
C GLY A 13 -17.09 20.22 -11.98
N GLY A 14 -16.96 18.92 -12.22
CA GLY A 14 -15.75 18.14 -12.09
C GLY A 14 -14.59 18.63 -12.95
N ASP A 15 -13.50 18.93 -12.28
CA ASP A 15 -12.16 18.68 -12.81
C ASP A 15 -11.80 17.24 -12.43
N GLU A 16 -12.51 16.25 -12.99
CA GLU A 16 -11.96 14.90 -13.11
C GLU A 16 -10.79 15.05 -14.08
N PRO A 17 -9.52 14.98 -13.62
CA PRO A 17 -8.41 15.19 -14.53
C PRO A 17 -8.49 14.08 -15.56
N GLY A 18 -8.47 14.46 -16.85
CA GLY A 18 -8.66 13.51 -17.93
C GLY A 18 -7.73 12.31 -17.74
N GLU A 19 -8.16 11.10 -18.09
CA GLU A 19 -7.41 9.85 -17.82
C GLU A 19 -5.92 9.94 -18.21
N ASN A 20 -5.57 10.78 -19.19
CA ASN A 20 -4.22 11.03 -19.67
C ASN A 20 -3.34 11.89 -18.73
N GLU A 21 -3.93 12.69 -17.85
CA GLU A 21 -3.22 13.62 -16.95
C GLU A 21 -2.63 12.87 -15.73
N TRP A 22 -3.19 11.70 -15.40
CA TRP A 22 -2.69 10.82 -14.33
C TRP A 22 -1.60 9.85 -14.79
N LEU A 23 -1.47 9.61 -16.08
CA LEU A 23 -0.57 8.59 -16.62
C LEU A 23 0.80 9.18 -16.97
N ALA A 24 1.79 8.85 -16.15
CA ALA A 24 3.18 9.13 -16.50
C ALA A 24 3.56 8.37 -17.79
N PRO A 25 4.39 8.97 -18.69
CA PRO A 25 4.85 8.29 -19.89
C PRO A 25 5.56 6.97 -19.57
N LEU A 26 5.42 5.97 -20.46
CA LEU A 26 6.16 4.71 -20.32
C LEU A 26 7.67 4.98 -20.24
N LYS A 27 8.37 4.29 -19.33
CA LYS A 27 9.83 4.37 -19.23
C LYS A 27 10.52 3.88 -20.51
N CYS A 28 9.94 2.88 -21.20
CA CYS A 28 10.46 2.36 -22.48
C CYS A 28 10.15 3.26 -23.68
N GLN A 29 9.16 4.16 -23.59
CA GLN A 29 8.79 5.09 -24.67
C GLN A 29 8.47 6.49 -24.10
N PRO A 30 9.45 7.18 -23.46
CA PRO A 30 9.19 8.39 -22.67
C PRO A 30 8.76 9.59 -23.52
N ARG A 31 8.96 9.54 -24.84
CA ARG A 31 8.64 10.62 -25.79
C ARG A 31 7.37 10.39 -26.60
N ARG A 32 6.63 9.29 -26.37
CA ARG A 32 5.37 9.01 -27.09
C ARG A 32 4.17 9.27 -26.20
N THR A 33 3.29 10.15 -26.65
CA THR A 33 1.99 10.46 -26.02
C THR A 33 0.98 9.33 -26.16
N SER A 34 1.08 8.53 -27.22
CA SER A 34 0.33 7.29 -27.41
C SER A 34 1.30 6.11 -27.59
N PRO A 35 1.66 5.41 -26.50
CA PRO A 35 2.59 4.29 -26.57
C PRO A 35 1.97 3.09 -27.31
N ALA A 36 2.81 2.29 -27.95
CA ALA A 36 2.34 1.08 -28.61
C ALA A 36 1.91 0.02 -27.58
N THR A 37 0.78 -0.66 -27.80
CA THR A 37 0.23 -1.66 -26.86
C THR A 37 1.24 -2.75 -26.49
N TRP A 38 2.05 -3.20 -27.45
CA TRP A 38 3.10 -4.20 -27.18
C TRP A 38 4.15 -3.70 -26.18
N ALA A 39 4.47 -2.39 -26.19
CA ALA A 39 5.45 -1.80 -25.28
C ALA A 39 4.87 -1.65 -23.87
N VAL A 40 3.57 -1.32 -23.76
CA VAL A 40 2.84 -1.36 -22.48
C VAL A 40 2.89 -2.78 -21.92
N VAL A 41 2.48 -3.77 -22.71
CA VAL A 41 2.46 -5.18 -22.29
C VAL A 41 3.86 -5.67 -21.90
N ALA A 42 4.87 -5.39 -22.72
CA ALA A 42 6.25 -5.78 -22.44
C ALA A 42 6.78 -5.14 -21.14
N GLN A 43 6.56 -3.84 -20.95
CA GLN A 43 7.00 -3.15 -19.73
C GLN A 43 6.27 -3.66 -18.49
N THR A 44 4.95 -3.91 -18.58
CA THR A 44 4.15 -4.46 -17.48
C THR A 44 4.63 -5.86 -17.11
N LEU A 45 4.81 -6.75 -18.09
CA LEU A 45 5.31 -8.11 -17.84
C LEU A 45 6.72 -8.12 -17.27
N ALA A 46 7.61 -7.28 -17.80
CA ALA A 46 8.96 -7.13 -17.27
C ALA A 46 8.95 -6.62 -15.83
N THR A 47 8.11 -5.62 -15.52
CA THR A 47 7.96 -5.08 -14.16
C THR A 47 7.42 -6.14 -13.21
N LEU A 48 6.42 -6.91 -13.63
CA LEU A 48 5.85 -8.00 -12.84
C LEU A 48 6.90 -9.09 -12.54
N ALA A 49 7.72 -9.44 -13.53
CA ALA A 49 8.82 -10.39 -13.34
C ALA A 49 9.86 -9.87 -12.34
N VAL A 50 10.22 -8.58 -12.42
CA VAL A 50 11.14 -7.95 -11.46
C VAL A 50 10.56 -7.97 -10.05
N ILE A 51 9.29 -7.62 -9.87
CA ILE A 51 8.61 -7.64 -8.56
C ILE A 51 8.59 -9.07 -7.99
N PHE A 52 8.26 -10.06 -8.82
CA PHE A 52 8.27 -11.46 -8.41
C PHE A 52 9.66 -11.91 -7.95
N LEU A 53 10.71 -11.67 -8.74
CA LEU A 53 12.09 -12.01 -8.38
C LEU A 53 12.55 -11.28 -7.11
N ALA A 54 12.23 -9.98 -6.99
CA ALA A 54 12.54 -9.19 -5.81
C ALA A 54 11.84 -9.73 -4.55
N SER A 55 10.58 -10.17 -4.65
CA SER A 55 9.86 -10.77 -3.53
C SER A 55 10.48 -12.10 -3.08
N GLN A 56 10.94 -12.94 -4.01
CA GLN A 56 11.60 -14.21 -3.68
C GLN A 56 12.93 -13.94 -2.98
N LEU A 57 13.72 -12.99 -3.51
CA LEU A 57 14.96 -12.57 -2.88
C LEU A 57 14.69 -12.00 -1.48
N PHE A 58 13.69 -11.15 -1.32
CA PHE A 58 13.33 -10.56 -0.03
C PHE A 58 13.00 -11.63 1.03
N VAL A 59 12.15 -12.61 0.69
CA VAL A 59 11.81 -13.71 1.60
C VAL A 59 13.05 -14.54 1.95
N HIS A 60 13.93 -14.80 0.98
CA HIS A 60 15.19 -15.50 1.20
C HIS A 60 16.11 -14.73 2.17
N GLN A 61 16.25 -13.42 1.98
CA GLN A 61 17.05 -12.57 2.85
C GLN A 61 16.48 -12.49 4.27
N LEU A 62 15.15 -12.45 4.44
CA LEU A 62 14.54 -12.55 5.76
C LEU A 62 14.90 -13.87 6.45
N GLY A 63 14.90 -14.99 5.70
CA GLY A 63 15.31 -16.30 6.20
C GLY A 63 16.78 -16.37 6.64
N ALA A 64 17.66 -15.56 6.04
CA ALA A 64 19.07 -15.46 6.45
C ALA A 64 19.27 -14.51 7.63
N ILE A 65 18.60 -13.35 7.63
CA ILE A 65 18.75 -12.31 8.65
C ILE A 65 18.09 -12.72 9.97
N GLY A 66 16.94 -13.40 9.94
CA GLY A 66 16.23 -13.83 11.14
C GLY A 66 17.11 -14.60 12.13
N PRO A 67 17.75 -15.71 11.71
CA PRO A 67 18.67 -16.47 12.56
C PRO A 67 19.88 -15.67 13.04
N MET A 68 20.43 -14.76 12.22
CA MET A 68 21.54 -13.88 12.63
C MET A 68 21.16 -12.95 13.78
N LEU A 69 19.89 -12.57 13.86
CA LEU A 69 19.32 -11.75 14.94
C LEU A 69 18.75 -12.61 16.09
N GLY A 70 18.87 -13.94 16.04
CA GLY A 70 18.30 -14.85 17.02
C GLY A 70 16.76 -14.94 16.98
N LEU A 71 16.13 -14.49 15.90
CA LEU A 71 14.68 -14.49 15.73
C LEU A 71 14.20 -15.80 15.11
N SER A 72 13.04 -16.27 15.57
CA SER A 72 12.34 -17.36 14.88
C SER A 72 11.74 -16.86 13.56
N GLY A 73 11.53 -17.76 12.60
CA GLY A 73 10.94 -17.40 11.31
C GLY A 73 9.58 -16.69 11.44
N ALA A 74 8.74 -17.10 12.41
CA ALA A 74 7.47 -16.45 12.71
C ALA A 74 7.67 -15.00 13.20
N VAL A 75 8.61 -14.77 14.12
CA VAL A 75 8.90 -13.42 14.65
C VAL A 75 9.52 -12.55 13.56
N THR A 76 10.42 -13.09 12.74
CA THR A 76 10.99 -12.38 11.59
C THR A 76 9.89 -11.96 10.60
N ALA A 77 8.96 -12.86 10.27
CA ALA A 77 7.85 -12.57 9.37
C ALA A 77 6.88 -11.54 9.96
N LEU A 78 6.59 -11.59 11.26
CA LEU A 78 5.67 -10.66 11.93
C LEU A 78 6.24 -9.27 12.15
N LEU A 79 7.57 -9.14 12.30
CA LEU A 79 8.21 -7.85 12.59
C LEU A 79 8.90 -7.23 11.38
N LEU A 80 9.77 -7.97 10.70
CA LEU A 80 10.60 -7.40 9.63
C LEU A 80 9.86 -7.31 8.29
N SER A 81 8.98 -8.27 7.98
CA SER A 81 8.25 -8.24 6.72
C SER A 81 7.34 -7.00 6.59
N PRO A 82 6.49 -6.66 7.58
CA PRO A 82 5.59 -5.51 7.45
C PRO A 82 6.33 -4.18 7.31
N ILE A 83 7.46 -4.02 8.00
CA ILE A 83 8.29 -2.82 7.86
C ILE A 83 8.72 -2.66 6.41
N ALA A 84 9.29 -3.71 5.82
CA ALA A 84 9.78 -3.63 4.44
C ALA A 84 8.67 -3.45 3.41
N THR A 85 7.53 -4.10 3.60
CA THR A 85 6.42 -4.07 2.63
C THR A 85 5.58 -2.80 2.71
N GLU A 86 5.59 -2.06 3.83
CA GLU A 86 4.88 -0.78 3.97
C GLU A 86 5.75 0.44 3.65
N LEU A 87 7.09 0.26 3.59
CA LEU A 87 8.01 1.35 3.28
C LEU A 87 7.71 2.07 1.95
N PRO A 88 7.40 1.37 0.83
CA PRO A 88 7.06 2.02 -0.44
C PRO A 88 5.82 2.92 -0.34
N GLU A 89 4.79 2.46 0.36
CA GLU A 89 3.53 3.16 0.60
C GLU A 89 3.76 4.41 1.45
N ILE A 90 4.55 4.28 2.51
CA ILE A 90 4.98 5.41 3.34
C ILE A 90 5.74 6.43 2.50
N MET A 91 6.64 5.98 1.63
CA MET A 91 7.42 6.88 0.77
C MET A 91 6.51 7.67 -0.20
N ASN A 92 5.55 7.01 -0.85
CA ASN A 92 4.58 7.66 -1.73
C ASN A 92 3.72 8.68 -0.98
N ALA A 93 3.24 8.31 0.21
CA ALA A 93 2.47 9.20 1.07
C ALA A 93 3.27 10.45 1.46
N ILE A 94 4.54 10.29 1.89
CA ILE A 94 5.43 11.40 2.23
C ILE A 94 5.62 12.33 1.02
N ILE A 95 5.89 11.78 -0.16
CA ILE A 95 6.09 12.58 -1.38
C ILE A 95 4.86 13.44 -1.68
N TRP A 96 3.66 12.85 -1.63
CA TRP A 96 2.42 13.57 -1.92
C TRP A 96 2.05 14.60 -0.86
N VAL A 97 2.22 14.28 0.43
CA VAL A 97 2.01 15.25 1.51
C VAL A 97 2.95 16.45 1.34
N ARG A 98 4.23 16.23 1.00
CA ARG A 98 5.19 17.31 0.72
C ARG A 98 4.83 18.13 -0.54
N GLN A 99 4.05 17.57 -1.45
CA GLN A 99 3.50 18.27 -2.62
C GLN A 99 2.14 18.96 -2.35
N GLY A 100 1.64 18.95 -1.11
CA GLY A 100 0.32 19.48 -0.77
C GLY A 100 -0.86 18.61 -1.21
N LYS A 101 -0.59 17.38 -1.69
CA LYS A 101 -1.60 16.43 -2.20
C LYS A 101 -2.08 15.46 -1.11
N THR A 102 -2.45 16.00 0.06
CA THR A 102 -2.82 15.19 1.24
C THR A 102 -4.03 14.29 0.98
N SER A 103 -5.03 14.77 0.23
CA SER A 103 -6.22 13.96 -0.13
C SER A 103 -5.83 12.70 -0.92
N LEU A 104 -4.91 12.84 -1.89
CA LEU A 104 -4.41 11.72 -2.70
C LEU A 104 -3.60 10.73 -1.85
N ALA A 105 -2.78 11.24 -0.94
CA ALA A 105 -2.01 10.40 0.00
C ALA A 105 -2.93 9.57 0.89
N LEU A 106 -3.96 10.18 1.47
CA LEU A 106 -4.93 9.50 2.32
C LEU A 106 -5.76 8.47 1.54
N ALA A 107 -6.18 8.81 0.32
CA ALA A 107 -6.91 7.90 -0.56
C ALA A 107 -6.07 6.65 -0.90
N ASN A 108 -4.80 6.84 -1.26
CA ASN A 108 -3.89 5.73 -1.56
C ASN A 108 -3.61 4.84 -0.34
N ILE A 109 -3.30 5.44 0.83
CA ILE A 109 -3.07 4.69 2.07
C ILE A 109 -4.31 3.85 2.42
N SER A 110 -5.49 4.47 2.39
CA SER A 110 -6.74 3.80 2.77
C SER A 110 -7.08 2.67 1.79
N GLY A 111 -6.94 2.92 0.49
CA GLY A 111 -7.18 1.93 -0.55
C GLY A 111 -6.20 0.75 -0.48
N ALA A 112 -4.91 1.04 -0.31
CA ALA A 112 -3.87 0.01 -0.19
C ALA A 112 -4.12 -0.88 1.04
N MET A 113 -4.39 -0.31 2.22
CA MET A 113 -4.67 -1.10 3.43
C MET A 113 -5.88 -2.03 3.27
N MET A 114 -6.95 -1.58 2.60
CA MET A 114 -8.13 -2.41 2.32
C MET A 114 -7.76 -3.62 1.47
N ILE A 115 -7.01 -3.42 0.39
CA ILE A 115 -6.58 -4.51 -0.49
C ILE A 115 -5.59 -5.44 0.21
N GLN A 116 -4.61 -4.90 0.93
CA GLN A 116 -3.58 -5.68 1.64
C GLN A 116 -4.17 -6.58 2.75
N THR A 117 -5.17 -6.09 3.48
CA THR A 117 -5.81 -6.86 4.54
C THR A 117 -6.68 -7.99 3.96
N THR A 118 -7.23 -7.81 2.76
CA THR A 118 -8.20 -8.74 2.18
C THR A 118 -7.58 -9.71 1.20
N VAL A 119 -6.92 -9.22 0.14
CA VAL A 119 -6.49 -10.04 -0.99
C VAL A 119 -5.29 -10.92 -0.63
N PRO A 120 -4.12 -10.40 -0.21
CA PRO A 120 -2.99 -11.22 0.24
C PRO A 120 -3.35 -12.16 1.38
N SER A 121 -4.03 -11.68 2.43
CA SER A 121 -4.42 -12.51 3.58
C SER A 121 -5.31 -13.68 3.16
N ARG A 122 -6.31 -13.43 2.30
CA ARG A 122 -7.21 -14.49 1.82
C ARG A 122 -6.48 -15.50 0.94
N LEU A 123 -5.60 -15.04 0.04
CA LEU A 123 -4.79 -15.95 -0.76
C LEU A 123 -3.87 -16.78 0.14
N GLY A 124 -3.23 -16.17 1.13
CA GLY A 124 -2.41 -16.88 2.13
C GLY A 124 -3.21 -17.96 2.86
N LEU A 125 -4.38 -17.62 3.39
CA LEU A 125 -5.23 -18.58 4.12
C LEU A 125 -5.77 -19.71 3.22
N LEU A 126 -6.05 -19.43 1.94
CA LEU A 126 -6.56 -20.44 1.01
C LEU A 126 -5.47 -21.40 0.50
N PHE A 127 -4.26 -20.90 0.28
CA PHE A 127 -3.20 -21.65 -0.39
C PHE A 127 -2.09 -22.16 0.55
N THR A 128 -2.10 -21.80 1.84
CA THR A 128 -1.08 -22.24 2.80
C THR A 128 -1.67 -22.95 4.02
N PRO A 129 -0.98 -23.97 4.57
CA PRO A 129 -1.44 -24.63 5.78
C PRO A 129 -1.37 -23.67 6.98
N TRP A 130 -2.50 -23.48 7.65
CA TRP A 130 -2.57 -22.64 8.83
C TRP A 130 -1.93 -23.34 10.04
N ARG A 131 -0.81 -22.80 10.53
CA ARG A 131 -0.10 -23.32 11.70
C ARG A 131 -0.14 -22.27 12.80
N PHE A 132 -1.03 -22.47 13.76
CA PHE A 132 -1.11 -21.62 14.93
C PHE A 132 -0.03 -22.03 15.93
N ASP A 133 0.93 -21.14 16.19
CA ASP A 133 2.01 -21.36 17.14
C ASP A 133 1.98 -20.30 18.25
N ASN A 134 2.86 -20.47 19.25
CA ASN A 134 2.93 -19.55 20.39
C ASN A 134 3.30 -18.12 19.95
N ALA A 135 4.08 -17.95 18.88
CA ALA A 135 4.45 -16.63 18.37
C ALA A 135 3.22 -15.89 17.83
N LEU A 136 2.37 -16.58 17.07
CA LEU A 136 1.14 -16.02 16.52
C LEU A 136 0.09 -15.73 17.61
N LEU A 137 0.01 -16.59 18.64
CA LEU A 137 -0.83 -16.34 19.82
C LEU A 137 -0.40 -15.06 20.54
N TRP A 138 0.90 -14.91 20.84
CA TRP A 138 1.42 -13.70 21.47
C TRP A 138 1.23 -12.47 20.62
N ALA A 139 1.45 -12.56 19.31
CA ALA A 139 1.19 -11.45 18.39
C ALA A 139 -0.28 -11.03 18.45
N GLY A 140 -1.22 -11.97 18.41
CA GLY A 140 -2.65 -11.69 18.55
C GLY A 140 -2.99 -11.02 19.88
N ILE A 141 -2.47 -11.53 21.00
CA ILE A 141 -2.68 -10.93 22.34
C ILE A 141 -2.14 -9.49 22.37
N VAL A 142 -0.92 -9.27 21.89
CA VAL A 142 -0.30 -7.93 21.85
C VAL A 142 -1.11 -6.98 20.97
N THR A 143 -1.57 -7.42 19.80
CA THR A 143 -2.44 -6.63 18.93
C THR A 143 -3.75 -6.27 19.62
N MET A 144 -4.40 -7.21 20.32
CA MET A 144 -5.65 -6.95 21.05
C MET A 144 -5.43 -5.96 22.20
N ILE A 145 -4.32 -6.08 22.93
CA ILE A 145 -3.94 -5.11 23.98
C ILE A 145 -3.71 -3.73 23.39
N ALA A 146 -2.98 -3.64 22.27
CA ALA A 146 -2.72 -2.36 21.60
C ALA A 146 -4.01 -1.69 21.11
N ILE A 147 -4.94 -2.47 20.54
CA ILE A 147 -6.27 -1.97 20.14
C ILE A 147 -7.04 -1.48 21.37
N ALA A 148 -7.10 -2.28 22.44
CA ALA A 148 -7.79 -1.89 23.66
C ALA A 148 -7.19 -0.62 24.28
N TYR A 149 -5.86 -0.50 24.29
CA TYR A 149 -5.16 0.70 24.75
C TYR A 149 -5.52 1.93 23.92
N LEU A 150 -5.48 1.82 22.58
CA LEU A 150 -5.87 2.92 21.69
C LEU A 150 -7.33 3.35 21.86
N LEU A 151 -8.23 2.40 22.13
CA LEU A 151 -9.64 2.69 22.38
C LEU A 151 -9.91 3.28 23.77
N ALA A 152 -9.13 2.86 24.78
CA ALA A 152 -9.26 3.35 26.15
C ALA A 152 -8.61 4.72 26.36
N THR A 153 -7.65 5.10 25.52
CA THR A 153 -6.99 6.41 25.59
C THR A 153 -7.97 7.50 25.12
N PRO A 154 -8.40 8.43 25.99
CA PRO A 154 -9.33 9.49 25.59
C PRO A 154 -8.68 10.36 24.51
N ARG A 155 -9.41 10.61 23.43
CA ARG A 155 -9.01 11.57 22.40
C ARG A 155 -9.14 12.96 23.00
N ALA A 156 -8.01 13.60 23.33
CA ALA A 156 -7.94 15.00 23.73
C ALA A 156 -8.08 15.92 22.51
#